data_AF-A0A0Q8SA40-F1
#
_entry.id   AF-A0A0Q8SA40-F1
#
_cell.length_a   1.000
_cell.length_b   1.000
_cell.length_c   1.000
_cell.angle_alpha   90.00
_cell.angle_beta   90.00
_cell.angle_gamma   90.00
#
_symmetry.space_group_name_H-M   'P 1'
#
loop_
_entity.id
_entity.type
_entity.pdbx_description
1 polymer ?
#
loop_
_entity_poly.entity_id
_entity_poly.type
_entity_poly.pdbx_seq_one_letter_code
_entity_poly.pdbx_strand_id
1 'polypeptide(L)'
;MNPLSNPSTAPRYEAVDALRALAMVWMAAFHFCFDLAHFGLWPQDFRTDPVWTTQRTLILSLFLFCAGLGQAIALHQGQSLERFARRWLQIAGCALLVSLGSFFMFPRSFIYFGVLHGMAVMLLIARFTAGWGAWLWLCGLVALALPVAATHLLTGAFSELAPAFNARTLNWLGLVGRKPFTEDYVPLFPWLGVLWWGLAAGQWALHRPGGPQLLQVRLPTALQPMAVLGRWSLSFYMVHQPVLIAVVMALAWMFKP
;
A
#
# COMPACT_ATOMS: atom_id res chain seq x y z
N MET A 1 -42.12 -28.10 1.21
CA MET A 1 -40.81 -28.30 1.88
C MET A 1 -39.79 -27.49 1.11
N ASN A 2 -39.32 -26.36 1.67
CA ASN A 2 -38.31 -25.50 1.03
C ASN A 2 -36.91 -26.09 1.26
N PRO A 3 -36.14 -26.45 0.23
CA PRO A 3 -34.75 -26.83 0.41
C PRO A 3 -33.85 -25.58 0.38
N LEU A 4 -33.12 -25.40 1.49
CA LEU A 4 -31.76 -24.85 1.55
C LEU A 4 -31.56 -23.44 0.97
N SER A 5 -31.77 -22.44 1.83
CA SER A 5 -31.05 -21.17 1.74
C SER A 5 -29.54 -21.47 1.66
N ASN A 6 -28.94 -21.27 0.49
CA ASN A 6 -27.49 -21.16 0.36
C ASN A 6 -26.99 -20.22 1.47
N PRO A 7 -25.89 -20.54 2.18
CA PRO A 7 -25.29 -19.57 3.09
C PRO A 7 -25.06 -18.31 2.29
N SER A 8 -25.70 -17.22 2.69
CA SER A 8 -25.61 -15.94 1.99
C SER A 8 -24.16 -15.50 2.00
N THR A 9 -23.43 -15.84 0.93
CA THR A 9 -22.08 -15.32 0.73
C THR A 9 -22.22 -13.81 0.72
N ALA A 10 -21.56 -13.14 1.68
CA ALA A 10 -21.62 -11.70 1.80
C ALA A 10 -21.42 -11.06 0.41
N PRO A 11 -22.20 -10.02 0.06
CA PRO A 11 -22.15 -9.41 -1.27
C PRO A 11 -20.71 -9.00 -1.61
N ARG A 12 -20.29 -9.31 -2.82
CA ARG A 12 -18.89 -9.17 -3.27
C ARG A 12 -18.69 -7.81 -3.95
N TYR A 13 -17.53 -7.21 -3.70
CA TYR A 13 -17.16 -5.88 -4.21
C TYR A 13 -16.04 -6.01 -5.26
N GLU A 14 -16.38 -6.64 -6.39
CA GLU A 14 -15.41 -7.07 -7.41
C GLU A 14 -14.65 -5.90 -8.05
N ALA A 15 -15.30 -4.75 -8.24
CA ALA A 15 -14.66 -3.56 -8.79
C ALA A 15 -13.49 -3.06 -7.92
N VAL A 16 -13.63 -3.11 -6.59
CA VAL A 16 -12.56 -2.72 -5.65
C VAL A 16 -11.41 -3.72 -5.70
N ASP A 17 -11.72 -5.02 -5.82
CA ASP A 17 -10.69 -6.05 -5.99
C ASP A 17 -9.93 -5.87 -7.31
N ALA A 18 -10.62 -5.60 -8.43
CA ALA A 18 -9.99 -5.35 -9.72
C ALA A 18 -9.13 -4.08 -9.72
N LEU A 19 -9.58 -3.01 -9.05
CA LEU A 19 -8.79 -1.78 -8.91
C LEU A 19 -7.51 -2.02 -8.09
N ARG A 20 -7.60 -2.82 -7.03
CA ARG A 20 -6.43 -3.26 -6.25
C ARG A 20 -5.48 -4.10 -7.12
N ALA A 21 -6.02 -5.00 -7.94
CA ALA A 21 -5.22 -5.82 -8.85
C ALA A 21 -4.50 -4.97 -9.90
N LEU A 22 -5.16 -3.94 -10.45
CA LEU A 22 -4.53 -2.97 -11.34
C LEU A 22 -3.29 -2.34 -10.69
N ALA A 23 -3.43 -1.85 -9.45
CA ALA A 23 -2.30 -1.29 -8.71
C ALA A 23 -1.16 -2.30 -8.53
N MET A 24 -1.48 -3.56 -8.25
CA MET A 24 -0.49 -4.62 -8.04
C MET A 24 0.24 -5.02 -9.33
N VAL A 25 -0.47 -5.13 -10.46
CA VAL A 25 0.13 -5.43 -11.77
C VAL A 25 1.02 -4.27 -12.20
N TRP A 26 0.57 -3.03 -12.01
CA TRP A 26 1.39 -1.85 -12.29
C TRP A 26 2.64 -1.80 -11.40
N MET A 27 2.52 -2.09 -10.10
CA MET A 27 3.65 -2.23 -9.18
C MET A 27 4.65 -3.29 -9.68
N ALA A 28 4.19 -4.47 -10.09
CA ALA A 28 5.06 -5.53 -10.59
C ALA A 28 5.80 -5.11 -11.87
N ALA A 29 5.12 -4.42 -12.80
CA ALA A 29 5.76 -3.86 -13.98
C ALA A 29 6.80 -2.80 -13.62
N PHE A 30 6.49 -1.91 -12.67
CA PHE A 30 7.43 -0.91 -12.15
C PHE A 30 8.67 -1.56 -11.54
N HIS A 31 8.51 -2.59 -10.72
CA HIS A 31 9.63 -3.31 -10.12
C HIS A 31 10.44 -4.13 -11.13
N PHE A 32 9.81 -4.70 -12.15
CA PHE A 32 10.54 -5.34 -13.23
C PHE A 32 11.48 -4.36 -13.93
N CYS A 33 11.02 -3.15 -14.24
CA CYS A 33 11.85 -2.08 -14.80
C CYS A 33 12.96 -1.65 -13.83
N PHE A 34 12.66 -1.56 -12.52
CA PHE A 34 13.65 -1.27 -11.48
C PHE A 34 14.73 -2.36 -11.43
N ASP A 35 14.36 -3.63 -11.49
CA ASP A 35 15.29 -4.76 -11.46
C ASP A 35 16.18 -4.75 -12.71
N LEU A 36 15.64 -4.48 -13.91
CA LEU A 36 16.46 -4.31 -15.12
C LEU A 36 17.53 -3.22 -14.94
N ALA A 37 17.18 -2.09 -14.31
CA ALA A 37 18.13 -1.03 -14.01
C ALA A 37 19.14 -1.45 -12.93
N HIS A 38 18.68 -2.14 -11.88
CA HIS A 38 19.52 -2.63 -10.80
C HIS A 38 20.59 -3.62 -11.29
N PHE A 39 20.22 -4.52 -12.19
CA PHE A 39 21.14 -5.50 -12.81
C PHE A 39 21.97 -4.92 -13.97
N GLY A 40 21.83 -3.63 -14.28
CA GLY A 40 22.62 -2.95 -15.32
C GLY A 40 22.19 -3.26 -16.75
N LEU A 41 21.02 -3.87 -16.95
CA LEU A 41 20.48 -4.21 -18.28
C LEU A 41 19.78 -3.01 -18.96
N TRP A 42 19.26 -2.07 -18.16
CA TRP A 42 18.61 -0.86 -18.69
C TRP A 42 18.85 0.35 -17.78
N PRO A 43 19.79 1.26 -18.10
CA PRO A 43 20.17 2.35 -17.21
C PRO A 43 19.04 3.39 -17.10
N GLN A 44 18.36 3.40 -15.96
CA GLN A 44 17.25 4.31 -15.61
C GLN A 44 17.43 4.82 -14.18
N ASP A 45 17.04 6.07 -13.90
CA ASP A 45 17.13 6.65 -12.56
C ASP A 45 15.78 6.64 -11.83
N PHE A 46 15.56 5.62 -11.00
CA PHE A 46 14.34 5.48 -10.19
C PHE A 46 14.28 6.41 -8.96
N ARG A 47 15.35 7.15 -8.66
CA ARG A 47 15.45 8.00 -7.47
C ARG A 47 15.03 9.43 -7.72
N THR A 48 15.35 9.97 -8.90
CA THR A 48 15.12 11.38 -9.22
C THR A 48 14.21 11.62 -10.42
N ASP A 49 14.09 10.68 -11.35
CA ASP A 49 13.28 10.86 -12.55
C ASP A 49 11.78 11.00 -12.20
N PRO A 50 11.12 12.09 -12.63
CA PRO A 50 9.68 12.28 -12.44
C PRO A 50 8.81 11.15 -12.99
N VAL A 51 9.20 10.49 -14.08
CA VAL A 51 8.45 9.38 -14.68
C VAL A 51 8.32 8.23 -13.69
N TRP A 52 9.42 7.84 -13.03
CA TRP A 52 9.43 6.74 -12.08
C TRP A 52 8.86 7.15 -10.72
N THR A 53 9.23 8.33 -10.23
CA THR A 53 8.76 8.80 -8.91
C THR A 53 7.26 9.12 -8.89
N THR A 54 6.69 9.65 -9.97
CA THR A 54 5.23 9.84 -10.10
C THR A 54 4.51 8.51 -10.22
N GLN A 55 5.00 7.56 -11.03
CA GLN A 55 4.40 6.22 -11.11
C GLN A 55 4.34 5.54 -9.74
N ARG A 56 5.47 5.53 -9.00
CA ARG A 56 5.51 5.00 -7.62
C ARG A 56 4.44 5.64 -6.73
N THR A 57 4.29 6.96 -6.83
CA THR A 57 3.30 7.71 -6.05
C THR A 57 1.86 7.33 -6.42
N LEU A 58 1.55 7.20 -7.70
CA LEU A 58 0.21 6.82 -8.19
C LEU A 58 -0.14 5.38 -7.82
N ILE A 59 0.80 4.44 -8.02
CA ILE A 59 0.65 3.02 -7.65
C ILE A 59 0.32 2.90 -6.16
N LEU A 60 1.14 3.53 -5.31
CA LEU A 60 0.98 3.43 -3.87
C LEU A 60 -0.28 4.14 -3.39
N SER A 61 -0.62 5.29 -3.98
CA SER A 61 -1.87 6.00 -3.68
C SER A 61 -3.08 5.14 -4.01
N LEU A 62 -3.12 4.53 -5.20
CA LEU A 62 -4.21 3.67 -5.61
C LEU A 62 -4.34 2.45 -4.69
N PHE A 63 -3.22 1.80 -4.38
CA PHE A 63 -3.20 0.63 -3.50
C PHE A 63 -3.73 0.95 -2.09
N LEU A 64 -3.25 2.03 -1.47
CA LEU A 64 -3.65 2.42 -0.12
C LEU A 64 -5.08 2.97 -0.06
N PHE A 65 -5.52 3.68 -1.10
CA PHE A 65 -6.91 4.09 -1.25
C PHE A 65 -7.83 2.85 -1.33
N CYS A 66 -7.46 1.84 -2.12
CA CYS A 66 -8.18 0.56 -2.18
C CYS A 66 -8.15 -0.21 -0.85
N ALA A 67 -7.06 -0.10 -0.08
CA ALA A 67 -6.98 -0.67 1.26
C ALA A 67 -7.96 0.02 2.23
N GLY A 68 -8.06 1.35 2.17
CA GLY A 68 -9.05 2.14 2.90
C GLY A 68 -10.50 1.78 2.54
N LEU A 69 -10.81 1.70 1.24
CA LEU A 69 -12.11 1.20 0.75
C LEU A 69 -12.41 -0.20 1.28
N GLY A 70 -11.42 -1.09 1.27
CA GLY A 70 -11.52 -2.43 1.81
C GLY A 70 -11.83 -2.45 3.31
N GLN A 71 -11.25 -1.54 4.10
CA GLN A 71 -11.59 -1.39 5.52
C GLN A 71 -13.04 -0.94 5.70
N ALA A 72 -13.52 0.03 4.91
CA ALA A 72 -14.92 0.47 4.96
C ALA A 72 -15.89 -0.70 4.68
N ILE A 73 -15.61 -1.48 3.64
CA ILE A 73 -16.39 -2.66 3.26
C ILE A 73 -16.37 -3.72 4.39
N ALA A 74 -15.18 -4.03 4.92
CA ALA A 74 -15.05 -5.03 5.98
C ALA A 74 -15.81 -4.63 7.25
N LEU A 75 -15.75 -3.35 7.64
CA LEU A 75 -16.52 -2.79 8.75
C LEU A 75 -18.03 -2.89 8.50
N HIS A 76 -18.50 -2.50 7.31
CA HIS A 76 -19.90 -2.58 6.93
C HIS A 76 -20.44 -4.03 6.92
N GLN A 77 -19.60 -5.00 6.56
CA GLN A 77 -19.91 -6.43 6.63
C GLN A 77 -19.75 -7.04 8.04
N GLY A 78 -19.54 -6.23 9.08
CA GLY A 78 -19.44 -6.70 10.46
C GLY A 78 -18.16 -7.50 10.75
N GLN A 79 -17.00 -7.08 10.23
CA GLN A 79 -15.71 -7.70 10.53
C GLN A 79 -15.46 -7.77 12.05
N SER A 80 -15.35 -9.00 12.56
CA SER A 80 -14.97 -9.26 13.95
C SER A 80 -13.50 -8.92 14.22
N LEU A 81 -13.18 -8.64 15.49
CA LEU A 81 -11.80 -8.38 15.91
C LEU A 81 -10.88 -9.55 15.61
N GLU A 82 -11.35 -10.79 15.75
CA GLU A 82 -10.55 -11.98 15.44
C GLU A 82 -10.16 -12.04 13.95
N ARG A 83 -11.10 -11.75 13.04
CA ARG A 83 -10.81 -11.73 11.59
C ARG A 83 -9.84 -10.60 11.24
N PHE A 84 -10.01 -9.43 11.86
CA PHE A 84 -9.10 -8.30 11.71
C PHE A 84 -7.69 -8.66 12.22
N ALA A 85 -7.57 -9.16 13.45
CA ALA A 85 -6.30 -9.51 14.08
C ALA A 85 -5.53 -10.57 13.28
N ARG A 86 -6.22 -11.61 12.79
CA ARG A 86 -5.59 -12.64 11.93
C ARG A 86 -4.99 -12.03 10.66
N ARG A 87 -5.73 -11.16 9.99
CA ARG A 87 -5.25 -10.48 8.77
C ARG A 87 -4.11 -9.51 9.08
N TRP A 88 -4.23 -8.78 10.18
CA TRP A 88 -3.19 -7.87 10.63
C TRP A 88 -1.88 -8.61 10.96
N LEU A 89 -1.95 -9.72 11.70
CA LEU A 89 -0.79 -10.56 12.01
C LEU A 89 -0.12 -11.13 10.76
N GLN A 90 -0.90 -11.51 9.73
CA GLN A 90 -0.32 -11.91 8.43
C GLN A 90 0.49 -10.77 7.81
N ILE A 91 -0.05 -9.55 7.78
CA ILE A 91 0.63 -8.38 7.21
C ILE A 91 1.88 -8.04 8.01
N ALA A 92 1.79 -8.03 9.34
CA ALA A 92 2.93 -7.77 10.22
C ALA A 92 4.02 -8.84 10.07
N GLY A 93 3.65 -10.12 10.01
CA GLY A 93 4.59 -11.21 9.76
C GLY A 93 5.27 -11.08 8.39
N CYS A 94 4.51 -10.76 7.34
CA CYS A 94 5.06 -10.47 6.02
C CYS A 94 6.01 -9.26 6.03
N ALA A 95 5.71 -8.21 6.80
CA ALA A 95 6.59 -7.06 6.95
C ALA A 95 7.95 -7.46 7.53
N LEU A 96 7.96 -8.28 8.58
CA LEU A 96 9.19 -8.83 9.18
C LEU A 96 9.97 -9.70 8.20
N LEU A 97 9.28 -10.54 7.42
CA LEU A 97 9.92 -11.37 6.39
C LEU A 97 10.56 -10.52 5.28
N VAL A 98 9.93 -9.42 4.87
CA VAL A 98 10.50 -8.49 3.88
C VAL A 98 11.74 -7.79 4.45
N SER A 99 11.71 -7.37 5.72
CA SER A 99 12.90 -6.81 6.39
C SER A 99 14.05 -7.81 6.44
N LEU A 100 13.75 -9.07 6.81
CA LEU A 100 14.75 -10.13 6.88
C LEU A 100 15.33 -10.47 5.50
N GLY A 101 14.48 -10.64 4.49
CA GLY A 101 14.92 -10.94 3.13
C GLY A 101 15.75 -9.81 2.52
N SER A 102 15.30 -8.56 2.68
CA SER A 102 16.05 -7.39 2.21
C SER A 102 17.34 -7.15 2.99
N PHE A 103 17.44 -7.56 4.25
CA PHE A 103 18.69 -7.49 5.01
C PHE A 103 19.78 -8.39 4.41
N PHE A 104 19.42 -9.59 3.98
CA PHE A 104 20.37 -10.50 3.32
C PHE A 104 20.77 -10.05 1.92
N MET A 105 19.84 -9.45 1.16
CA MET A 105 20.09 -9.00 -0.21
C MET A 105 20.76 -7.62 -0.28
N PHE A 106 20.39 -6.71 0.62
CA PHE A 106 20.78 -5.29 0.64
C PHE A 106 21.17 -4.83 2.06
N PRO A 107 22.26 -5.35 2.66
CA PRO A 107 22.56 -5.13 4.07
C PRO A 107 22.75 -3.65 4.46
N ARG A 108 23.15 -2.79 3.51
CA ARG A 108 23.37 -1.34 3.74
C ARG A 108 22.09 -0.50 3.59
N SER A 109 21.07 -1.01 2.91
CA SER A 109 19.83 -0.31 2.52
C SER A 109 18.56 -1.12 2.78
N PHE A 110 18.64 -2.13 3.65
CA PHE A 110 17.52 -3.02 3.94
C PHE A 110 16.25 -2.27 4.33
N ILE A 111 15.11 -2.88 4.07
CA ILE A 111 13.78 -2.30 4.28
C ILE A 111 13.47 -2.39 5.77
N TYR A 112 13.69 -1.32 6.52
CA TYR A 112 13.30 -1.26 7.94
C TYR A 112 11.88 -0.70 8.14
N PHE A 113 11.37 0.08 7.17
CA PHE A 113 10.02 0.63 7.19
C PHE A 113 9.47 0.88 5.77
N GLY A 114 9.03 -0.21 5.13
CA GLY A 114 8.39 -0.21 3.81
C GLY A 114 6.86 -0.28 3.85
N VAL A 115 6.23 -0.53 2.70
CA VAL A 115 4.75 -0.54 2.52
C VAL A 115 4.05 -1.43 3.54
N LEU A 116 4.54 -2.66 3.80
CA LEU A 116 3.88 -3.58 4.72
C LEU A 116 3.98 -3.15 6.19
N HIS A 117 5.08 -2.49 6.57
CA HIS A 117 5.24 -1.92 7.91
C HIS A 117 4.27 -0.76 8.11
N GLY A 118 4.26 0.16 7.14
CA GLY A 118 3.29 1.26 7.11
C GLY A 118 1.85 0.75 7.13
N MET A 119 1.52 -0.26 6.33
CA MET A 119 0.19 -0.88 6.30
C MET A 119 -0.19 -1.47 7.66
N ALA A 120 0.70 -2.19 8.34
CA ALA A 120 0.43 -2.75 9.66
C ALA A 120 0.04 -1.65 10.67
N VAL A 121 0.75 -0.51 10.66
CA VAL A 121 0.43 0.64 11.52
C VAL A 121 -0.87 1.32 11.08
N MET A 122 -1.00 1.64 9.79
CA MET A 122 -2.14 2.37 9.25
C MET A 122 -3.45 1.60 9.42
N LEU A 123 -3.47 0.27 9.32
CA LEU A 123 -4.69 -0.53 9.52
C LEU A 123 -5.20 -0.46 10.95
N LEU A 124 -4.30 -0.42 11.95
CA LEU A 124 -4.70 -0.20 13.35
C LEU A 124 -5.31 1.19 13.52
N ILE A 125 -4.64 2.22 13.03
CA ILE A 125 -5.13 3.60 13.10
C ILE A 125 -6.49 3.70 12.41
N ALA A 126 -6.63 3.16 11.20
CA ALA A 126 -7.88 3.14 10.45
C ALA A 126 -9.02 2.47 11.24
N ARG A 127 -8.73 1.36 11.94
CA ARG A 127 -9.72 0.66 12.75
C ARG A 127 -10.23 1.53 13.91
N PHE A 128 -9.35 2.25 14.60
CA PHE A 128 -9.73 3.14 15.72
C PHE A 128 -10.33 4.47 15.26
N THR A 129 -9.98 4.93 14.06
CA THR A 129 -10.48 6.18 13.48
C THR A 129 -11.70 6.00 12.59
N ALA A 130 -12.16 4.76 12.36
CA ALA A 130 -13.30 4.48 11.49
C ALA A 130 -14.60 5.20 11.89
N GLY A 131 -14.78 5.52 13.17
CA GLY A 131 -15.95 6.25 13.66
C GLY A 131 -15.90 7.77 13.47
N TRP A 132 -14.80 8.32 12.93
CA TRP A 132 -14.59 9.78 12.82
C TRP A 132 -15.47 10.45 11.76
N GLY A 133 -16.12 9.69 10.87
CA GLY A 133 -17.03 10.23 9.86
C GLY A 133 -16.35 11.26 8.96
N ALA A 134 -16.94 12.46 8.86
CA ALA A 134 -16.42 13.52 7.99
C ALA A 134 -15.01 14.02 8.39
N TRP A 135 -14.59 13.84 9.64
CA TRP A 135 -13.24 14.22 10.08
C TRP A 135 -12.14 13.43 9.37
N LEU A 136 -12.43 12.23 8.85
CA LEU A 136 -11.47 11.48 8.04
C LEU A 136 -10.99 12.25 6.81
N TRP A 137 -11.84 13.09 6.20
CA TRP A 137 -11.47 13.93 5.07
C TRP A 137 -10.46 15.01 5.47
N LEU A 138 -10.75 15.72 6.57
CA LEU A 138 -9.89 16.78 7.07
C LEU A 138 -8.56 16.21 7.60
N CYS A 139 -8.61 15.16 8.43
CA CYS A 139 -7.41 14.48 8.92
C CYS A 139 -6.59 13.91 7.77
N GLY A 140 -7.24 13.41 6.71
CA GLY A 140 -6.58 13.00 5.47
C GLY A 140 -5.84 14.14 4.78
N LEU A 141 -6.49 15.30 4.64
CA LEU A 141 -5.85 16.50 4.07
C LEU A 141 -4.64 16.94 4.92
N VAL A 142 -4.78 17.00 6.24
CA VAL A 142 -3.70 17.33 7.16
C VAL A 142 -2.54 16.33 7.03
N ALA A 143 -2.84 15.04 6.99
CA ALA A 143 -1.85 13.97 6.80
C ALA A 143 -1.07 14.11 5.49
N LEU A 144 -1.72 14.52 4.40
CA LEU A 144 -1.07 14.76 3.11
C LEU A 144 -0.18 16.01 3.13
N ALA A 145 -0.57 17.06 3.84
CA ALA A 145 0.16 18.32 3.92
C ALA A 145 1.35 18.28 4.90
N LEU A 146 1.27 17.44 5.94
CA LEU A 146 2.25 17.37 7.02
C LEU A 146 3.71 17.19 6.54
N PRO A 147 4.04 16.26 5.61
CA PRO A 147 5.42 16.08 5.16
C PRO A 147 6.01 17.32 4.47
N VAL A 148 5.19 18.08 3.74
CA VAL A 148 5.62 19.32 3.08
C VAL A 148 5.96 20.38 4.12
N ALA A 149 5.06 20.59 5.10
CA ALA A 149 5.30 21.49 6.21
C ALA A 149 6.54 21.08 7.04
N ALA A 150 6.68 19.79 7.33
CA ALA A 150 7.83 19.25 8.06
C ALA A 150 9.13 19.48 7.30
N THR A 151 9.16 19.24 5.99
CA THR A 151 10.36 19.49 5.17
C THR A 151 10.77 20.96 5.27
N HIS A 152 9.85 21.89 5.02
CA HIS A 152 10.14 23.33 5.09
C HIS A 152 10.63 23.78 6.48
N LEU A 153 10.01 23.28 7.55
CA LEU A 153 10.38 23.63 8.92
C LEU A 153 11.75 23.05 9.30
N LEU A 154 12.01 21.78 8.97
CA LEU A 154 13.25 21.08 9.32
C LEU A 154 14.45 21.52 8.47
N THR A 155 14.24 22.16 7.31
CA THR A 155 15.30 22.83 6.55
C THR A 155 15.47 24.31 6.92
N GLY A 156 14.55 24.85 7.72
CA GLY A 156 14.51 26.26 8.10
C GLY A 156 14.52 26.43 9.62
N ALA A 157 13.43 26.99 10.16
CA ALA A 157 13.34 27.42 11.56
C ALA A 157 13.58 26.32 12.62
N PHE A 158 13.41 25.05 12.26
CA PHE A 158 13.60 23.90 13.14
C PHE A 158 14.72 22.96 12.67
N SER A 159 15.77 23.49 12.03
CA SER A 159 16.93 22.71 11.58
C SER A 159 17.59 21.88 12.67
N GLU A 160 17.59 22.38 13.92
CA GLU A 160 18.14 21.66 15.08
C GLU A 160 17.41 20.34 15.39
N LEU A 161 16.13 20.22 15.01
CA LEU A 161 15.35 18.99 15.18
C LEU A 161 15.54 18.00 14.02
N ALA A 162 16.13 18.44 12.90
CA ALA A 162 16.29 17.62 11.71
C ALA A 162 17.07 16.31 11.96
N PRO A 163 18.15 16.26 12.77
CA PRO A 163 18.84 15.01 13.07
C PRO A 163 17.93 13.96 13.73
N ALA A 164 17.08 14.38 14.67
CA ALA A 164 16.15 13.49 15.36
C ALA A 164 15.08 12.94 14.39
N PHE A 165 14.49 13.82 13.57
CA PHE A 165 13.47 13.43 12.60
C PHE A 165 14.00 12.60 11.43
N ASN A 166 15.25 12.81 11.02
CA ASN A 166 15.89 12.01 9.97
C ASN A 166 16.39 10.64 10.48
N ALA A 167 16.54 10.46 11.79
CA ALA A 167 16.93 9.19 12.39
C ALA A 167 15.82 8.13 12.25
N ARG A 168 16.22 6.84 12.24
CA ARG A 168 15.29 5.70 12.07
C ARG A 168 14.21 5.64 13.15
N THR A 169 14.42 6.27 14.30
CA THR A 169 13.48 6.34 15.41
C THR A 169 12.22 7.16 15.09
N LEU A 170 12.33 8.21 14.26
CA LEU A 170 11.22 9.11 13.94
C LEU A 170 10.92 9.20 12.45
N ASN A 171 11.87 8.85 11.58
CA ASN A 171 11.67 9.02 10.14
C ASN A 171 10.50 8.19 9.61
N TRP A 172 10.15 7.05 10.24
CA TRP A 172 8.96 6.28 9.88
C TRP A 172 7.64 7.08 9.96
N LEU A 173 7.60 8.22 10.66
CA LEU A 173 6.47 9.15 10.61
C LEU A 173 6.32 9.84 9.25
N GLY A 174 7.42 10.03 8.51
CA GLY A 174 7.45 10.71 7.20
C GLY A 174 7.69 12.21 7.29
N LEU A 175 7.90 12.73 8.50
CA LEU A 175 8.21 14.12 8.79
C LEU A 175 9.73 14.34 8.73
N VAL A 176 10.32 14.21 7.54
CA VAL A 176 11.78 14.22 7.36
C VAL A 176 12.25 15.44 6.57
N GLY A 177 13.45 15.93 6.87
CA GLY A 177 14.11 16.95 6.03
C GLY A 177 14.82 16.34 4.81
N ARG A 178 15.20 15.06 4.89
CA ARG A 178 15.79 14.30 3.77
C ARG A 178 15.29 12.87 3.75
N LYS A 179 15.11 12.31 2.55
CA LYS A 179 14.70 10.90 2.41
C LYS A 179 15.81 9.98 2.93
N PRO A 180 15.47 8.94 3.73
CA PRO A 180 16.45 7.95 4.16
C PRO A 180 16.88 7.06 3.00
N PHE A 181 18.06 6.45 3.14
CA PHE A 181 18.58 5.49 2.18
C PHE A 181 18.11 4.08 2.56
N THR A 182 17.08 3.59 1.86
CA THR A 182 16.54 2.22 1.99
C THR A 182 15.82 1.84 0.69
N GLU A 183 15.75 0.54 0.37
CA GLU A 183 15.13 0.05 -0.88
C GLU A 183 13.63 0.35 -0.98
N ASP A 184 12.93 0.36 0.16
CA ASP A 184 11.53 0.78 0.23
C ASP A 184 11.28 1.63 1.47
N TYR A 185 10.77 2.84 1.24
CA TYR A 185 10.45 3.81 2.28
C TYR A 185 9.04 4.35 2.10
N VAL A 186 8.11 3.82 2.90
CA VAL A 186 6.71 4.20 2.93
C VAL A 186 6.32 4.56 4.36
N PRO A 187 6.62 5.80 4.78
CA PRO A 187 6.34 6.26 6.14
C PRO A 187 4.83 6.35 6.43
N LEU A 188 4.47 6.76 7.65
CA LEU A 188 3.08 6.96 8.02
C LEU A 188 2.43 8.11 7.22
N PHE A 189 3.05 9.28 7.19
CA PHE A 189 2.61 10.43 6.40
C PHE A 189 3.43 10.53 5.10
N PRO A 190 2.80 10.76 3.94
CA PRO A 190 1.41 11.20 3.73
C PRO A 190 0.39 10.05 3.61
N TRP A 191 0.87 8.82 3.57
CA TRP A 191 0.15 7.63 3.13
C TRP A 191 -1.10 7.27 3.95
N LEU A 192 -1.08 7.54 5.25
CA LEU A 192 -2.26 7.42 6.12
C LEU A 192 -3.41 8.30 5.63
N GLY A 193 -3.12 9.48 5.07
CA GLY A 193 -4.14 10.38 4.53
C GLY A 193 -4.86 9.78 3.33
N VAL A 194 -4.12 9.14 2.42
CA VAL A 194 -4.71 8.43 1.28
C VAL A 194 -5.59 7.28 1.73
N LEU A 195 -5.13 6.52 2.73
CA LEU A 195 -5.91 5.42 3.30
C LEU A 195 -7.19 5.93 3.99
N TRP A 196 -7.11 7.02 4.74
CA TRP A 196 -8.29 7.65 5.35
C TRP A 196 -9.28 8.15 4.32
N TRP A 197 -8.82 8.75 3.21
CA TRP A 197 -9.71 9.13 2.10
C TRP A 197 -10.37 7.90 1.45
N GLY A 198 -9.66 6.79 1.30
CA GLY A 198 -10.26 5.52 0.87
C GLY A 198 -11.33 5.01 1.83
N LEU A 199 -11.04 5.06 3.14
CA LEU A 199 -11.99 4.67 4.20
C LEU A 199 -13.23 5.57 4.19
N ALA A 200 -13.04 6.89 4.13
CA ALA A 200 -14.13 7.87 4.11
C ALA A 200 -14.98 7.75 2.84
N ALA A 201 -14.35 7.59 1.67
CA ALA A 201 -15.04 7.37 0.40
C ALA A 201 -15.88 6.09 0.44
N GLY A 202 -15.32 5.01 0.99
CA GLY A 202 -16.03 3.73 1.12
C GLY A 202 -17.20 3.81 2.08
N GLN A 203 -17.03 4.45 3.23
CA GLN A 203 -18.12 4.66 4.18
C GLN A 203 -19.22 5.54 3.57
N TRP A 204 -18.87 6.66 2.94
CA TRP A 204 -19.83 7.52 2.25
C TRP A 204 -20.59 6.77 1.15
N ALA A 205 -19.88 5.97 0.36
CA ALA A 205 -20.47 5.15 -0.69
C ALA A 205 -21.42 4.09 -0.12
N LEU A 206 -21.14 3.48 1.04
CA LEU A 206 -21.97 2.42 1.62
C LEU A 206 -23.18 2.93 2.40
N HIS A 207 -23.10 4.12 3.01
CA HIS A 207 -24.19 4.67 3.84
C HIS A 207 -25.27 5.42 3.05
N ARG A 208 -25.02 5.74 1.78
CA ARG A 208 -26.01 6.44 0.95
C ARG A 208 -27.09 5.48 0.42
N PRO A 209 -28.31 5.96 0.14
CA PRO A 209 -29.34 5.15 -0.51
C PRO A 209 -28.84 4.61 -1.86
N GLY A 210 -28.97 3.30 -2.10
CA GLY A 210 -28.43 2.66 -3.31
C GLY A 210 -26.89 2.55 -3.36
N GLY A 211 -26.22 2.93 -2.27
CA GLY A 211 -24.78 2.98 -2.15
C GLY A 211 -24.04 1.66 -2.32
N PRO A 212 -24.48 0.57 -1.64
CA PRO A 212 -23.88 -0.74 -1.82
C PRO A 212 -23.88 -1.21 -3.28
N GLN A 213 -24.90 -0.86 -4.06
CA GLN A 213 -25.01 -1.20 -5.50
C GLN A 213 -23.94 -0.49 -6.35
N LEU A 214 -23.53 0.73 -5.96
CA LEU A 214 -22.46 1.47 -6.66
C LEU A 214 -21.08 0.79 -6.54
N LEU A 215 -20.84 0.08 -5.44
CA LEU A 215 -19.58 -0.64 -5.23
C LEU A 215 -19.66 -2.12 -5.67
N GLN A 216 -20.87 -2.65 -5.84
CA GLN A 216 -21.15 -4.01 -6.31
C GLN A 216 -21.32 -4.08 -7.83
N VAL A 217 -20.68 -3.17 -8.58
CA VAL A 217 -20.68 -3.18 -10.04
C VAL A 217 -20.14 -4.51 -10.53
N ARG A 218 -20.96 -5.22 -11.33
CA ARG A 218 -20.53 -6.47 -11.97
C ARG A 218 -19.47 -6.17 -13.00
N LEU A 219 -18.34 -6.85 -12.88
CA LEU A 219 -17.29 -6.75 -13.88
C LEU A 219 -17.64 -7.58 -15.12
N PRO A 220 -17.32 -7.07 -16.33
CA PRO A 220 -17.31 -7.88 -17.54
C PRO A 220 -16.46 -9.15 -17.35
N THR A 221 -16.82 -10.25 -18.00
CA THR A 221 -16.13 -11.54 -17.89
C THR A 221 -14.61 -11.42 -18.13
N ALA A 222 -14.20 -10.54 -19.06
CA ALA A 222 -12.80 -10.28 -19.36
C ALA A 222 -11.98 -9.71 -18.18
N LEU A 223 -12.63 -9.02 -17.23
CA LEU A 223 -11.99 -8.41 -16.07
C LEU A 223 -12.10 -9.26 -14.79
N GLN A 224 -12.80 -10.39 -14.84
CA GLN A 224 -12.94 -11.31 -13.71
C GLN A 224 -11.59 -11.84 -13.18
N PRO A 225 -10.57 -12.13 -14.01
CA PRO A 225 -9.24 -12.51 -13.52
C PRO A 225 -8.60 -11.43 -12.63
N MET A 226 -8.84 -10.14 -12.90
CA MET A 226 -8.36 -9.05 -12.06
C MET A 226 -9.02 -9.05 -10.68
N ALA A 227 -10.33 -9.31 -10.61
CA ALA A 227 -11.00 -9.45 -9.32
C ALA A 227 -10.45 -10.64 -8.51
N VAL A 228 -10.16 -11.78 -9.17
CA VAL A 228 -9.52 -12.92 -8.50
C VAL A 228 -8.14 -12.53 -7.99
N LEU A 229 -7.29 -11.91 -8.82
CA LEU A 229 -5.96 -11.47 -8.41
C LEU A 229 -5.99 -10.52 -7.22
N GLY A 230 -6.93 -9.57 -7.21
CA GLY A 230 -7.11 -8.59 -6.14
C GLY A 230 -7.47 -9.19 -4.78
N ARG A 231 -8.07 -10.40 -4.76
CA ARG A 231 -8.36 -11.15 -3.53
C ARG A 231 -7.12 -11.80 -2.94
N TRP A 232 -6.15 -12.16 -3.78
CA TRP A 232 -4.85 -12.73 -3.38
C TRP A 232 -3.75 -11.67 -3.26
N SER A 233 -4.12 -10.43 -2.93
CA SER A 233 -3.23 -9.28 -2.97
C SER A 233 -1.95 -9.43 -2.15
N LEU A 234 -2.05 -9.94 -0.92
CA LEU A 234 -0.89 -10.15 -0.05
C LEU A 234 0.02 -11.26 -0.60
N SER A 235 -0.54 -12.35 -1.09
CA SER A 235 0.25 -13.46 -1.66
C SER A 235 1.02 -13.00 -2.89
N PHE A 236 0.34 -12.31 -3.81
CA PHE A 236 0.99 -11.73 -4.98
C PHE A 236 2.06 -10.71 -4.58
N TYR A 237 1.76 -9.82 -3.62
CA TYR A 237 2.72 -8.85 -3.10
C TYR A 237 3.98 -9.55 -2.55
N MET A 238 3.85 -10.66 -1.84
CA MET A 238 5.02 -11.38 -1.31
C MET A 238 5.83 -12.10 -2.39
N VAL A 239 5.18 -12.58 -3.45
CA VAL A 239 5.81 -13.44 -4.47
C VAL A 239 6.39 -12.65 -5.63
N HIS A 240 5.82 -11.49 -5.99
CA HIS A 240 6.22 -10.78 -7.21
C HIS A 240 7.73 -10.45 -7.21
N GLN A 241 8.27 -9.82 -6.16
CA GLN A 241 9.65 -9.35 -6.17
C GLN A 241 10.67 -10.50 -6.22
N PRO A 242 10.58 -11.57 -5.40
CA PRO A 242 11.47 -12.72 -5.54
C PRO A 242 11.42 -13.36 -6.94
N VAL A 243 10.24 -13.46 -7.54
CA VAL A 243 10.07 -14.03 -8.89
C VAL A 243 10.69 -13.12 -9.95
N LEU A 244 10.44 -11.81 -9.89
CA LEU A 244 11.00 -10.84 -10.84
C LEU A 244 12.53 -10.81 -10.76
N ILE A 245 13.10 -10.77 -9.56
CA ILE A 245 14.55 -10.86 -9.34
C ILE A 245 15.10 -12.15 -9.96
N ALA A 246 14.47 -13.31 -9.70
CA ALA A 246 14.93 -14.59 -10.24
C ALA A 246 14.93 -14.61 -11.78
N VAL A 247 13.89 -14.05 -12.39
CA VAL A 247 13.78 -13.92 -13.87
C VAL A 247 14.87 -13.00 -14.41
N VAL A 248 15.04 -11.80 -13.85
CA VAL A 248 16.04 -10.84 -14.32
C VAL A 248 17.46 -11.35 -14.09
N MET A 249 17.73 -12.04 -12.98
CA MET A 249 19.01 -12.71 -12.73
C MET A 249 19.30 -13.77 -13.79
N ALA A 250 18.32 -14.61 -14.14
CA ALA A 250 18.48 -15.62 -15.18
C ALA A 250 18.78 -14.98 -16.55
N LEU A 251 18.06 -13.92 -16.91
CA LEU A 251 18.32 -13.16 -18.14
C LEU A 251 19.73 -12.55 -18.12
N ALA A 252 20.12 -11.89 -17.03
CA ALA A 252 21.45 -11.29 -16.89
C ALA A 252 22.57 -12.33 -16.98
N TRP A 253 22.35 -13.55 -16.49
CA TRP A 253 23.29 -14.65 -16.63
C TRP A 253 23.40 -15.15 -18.07
N MET A 254 22.28 -15.25 -18.80
CA MET A 254 22.25 -15.68 -20.21
C MET A 254 22.89 -14.67 -21.18
N PHE A 255 22.78 -13.36 -20.88
CA PHE A 255 23.29 -12.29 -21.74
C PHE A 255 24.66 -11.74 -21.32
N LYS A 256 25.26 -12.26 -20.24
CA LYS A 256 26.66 -11.97 -19.91
C LYS A 256 27.58 -12.76 -20.87
N PRO A 257 28.49 -12.11 -21.61
CA PRO A 257 29.51 -12.79 -22.40
C PRO A 257 30.52 -13.53 -21.52
#